data_AF-A0A327NJD3-F1
#
_entry.id   AF-A0A327NJD3-F1
#
_cell.length_a   1.000
_cell.length_b   1.000
_cell.length_c   1.000
_cell.angle_alpha   90.00
_cell.angle_beta   90.00
_cell.angle_gamma   90.00
#
_symmetry.space_group_name_H-M   'P 1'
#
loop_
_entity.id
_entity.type
_entity.pdbx_description
1 polymer ?
#
loop_
_entity_poly.entity_id
_entity_poly.type
_entity_poly.pdbx_seq_one_letter_code
_entity_poly.pdbx_strand_id
1 'polypeptide(L)'
;MVNLFETNGLATTPGSVAITVTAPAGYTLAFAPSITSINVSGGGATAVSNANWSVTNIVGNIQISLIMKTGQFIGANSTNSLGFSITRTSASSGSTANINVNVTNDATNGYDSNLTNNVYARIISGL
;
A
#
# COMPACT_ATOMS: atom_id res chain seq x y z
N MET A 1 2.47 -1.69 7.78
CA MET A 1 3.24 -1.81 6.52
C MET A 1 2.39 -2.52 5.49
N VAL A 2 2.47 -2.11 4.22
CA VAL A 2 1.86 -2.80 3.07
C VAL A 2 2.96 -3.15 2.09
N ASN A 3 3.10 -4.43 1.75
CA ASN A 3 4.05 -4.87 0.72
C ASN A 3 3.30 -5.21 -0.57
N LEU A 4 3.78 -4.69 -1.68
CA LEU A 4 3.32 -4.98 -3.03
C LEU A 4 4.38 -5.83 -3.73
N PHE A 5 3.98 -6.95 -4.31
CA PHE A 5 4.89 -7.88 -4.97
C PHE A 5 4.58 -7.97 -6.47
N GLU A 6 5.62 -7.90 -7.28
CA GLU A 6 5.56 -8.35 -8.67
C GLU A 6 5.77 -9.88 -8.68
N THR A 7 4.84 -10.62 -9.28
CA THR A 7 4.73 -12.08 -9.13
C THR A 7 5.00 -12.87 -10.40
N ASN A 8 5.15 -12.22 -11.56
CA ASN A 8 5.28 -12.84 -12.87
C ASN A 8 6.67 -12.60 -13.52
N GLY A 9 7.61 -12.02 -12.79
CA GLY A 9 8.98 -11.81 -13.25
C GLY A 9 9.11 -10.73 -14.31
N LEU A 10 8.11 -9.85 -14.46
CA LEU A 10 8.13 -8.72 -15.40
C LEU A 10 7.90 -7.42 -14.64
N ALA A 11 8.77 -6.43 -14.88
CA ALA A 11 8.60 -5.13 -14.26
C ALA A 11 7.23 -4.51 -14.62
N THR A 12 6.59 -3.85 -13.66
CA THR A 12 5.33 -3.13 -13.92
C THR A 12 5.55 -1.98 -14.90
N THR A 13 4.52 -1.63 -15.68
CA THR A 13 4.54 -0.39 -16.47
C THR A 13 4.83 0.81 -15.55
N PRO A 14 5.75 1.72 -15.91
CA PRO A 14 6.07 2.85 -15.06
C PRO A 14 4.85 3.73 -14.76
N GLY A 15 4.63 4.03 -13.48
CA GLY A 15 3.52 4.88 -13.01
C GLY A 15 2.11 4.27 -13.12
N SER A 16 1.97 2.99 -13.46
CA SER A 16 0.65 2.38 -13.65
C SER A 16 0.02 1.82 -12.37
N VAL A 17 0.81 1.56 -11.33
CA VAL A 17 0.30 0.88 -10.13
C VAL A 17 -0.52 1.86 -9.29
N ALA A 18 -1.79 1.52 -9.07
CA ALA A 18 -2.71 2.27 -8.21
C ALA A 18 -3.29 1.35 -7.12
N ILE A 19 -3.31 1.84 -5.88
CA ILE A 19 -3.85 1.10 -4.74
C ILE A 19 -4.77 1.99 -3.91
N THR A 20 -5.72 1.37 -3.23
CA THR A 20 -6.56 2.01 -2.21
C THR A 20 -6.47 1.22 -0.91
N VAL A 21 -6.03 1.90 0.15
CA VAL A 21 -5.88 1.33 1.48
C VAL A 21 -7.01 1.86 2.36
N THR A 22 -7.73 0.96 3.02
CA THR A 22 -8.86 1.30 3.92
C THR A 22 -8.60 0.72 5.30
N ALA A 23 -8.77 1.52 6.35
CA ALA A 23 -8.77 1.06 7.73
C ALA A 23 -10.20 0.79 8.22
N PRO A 24 -10.36 -0.01 9.30
CA PRO A 24 -11.65 -0.22 9.91
C PRO A 24 -12.19 1.06 10.54
N ALA A 25 -13.50 1.07 10.79
CA ALA A 25 -14.10 2.07 11.65
C ALA A 25 -13.41 2.07 13.04
N GLY A 26 -13.25 3.26 13.61
CA GLY A 26 -12.53 3.46 14.88
C GLY A 26 -11.01 3.59 14.73
N TYR A 27 -10.51 3.76 13.50
CA TYR A 27 -9.12 4.10 13.18
C TYR A 27 -9.05 5.24 12.17
N THR A 28 -7.91 5.92 12.10
CA THR A 28 -7.51 6.81 11.02
C THR A 28 -6.23 6.30 10.37
N LEU A 29 -6.09 6.62 9.08
CA LEU A 29 -4.91 6.37 8.26
C LEU A 29 -4.24 7.69 7.89
N ALA A 30 -2.92 7.68 7.86
CA ALA A 30 -2.12 8.73 7.26
C ALA A 30 -0.98 8.13 6.42
N PHE A 31 -0.65 8.83 5.34
CA PHE A 31 0.47 8.52 4.46
C PHE A 31 1.34 9.77 4.28
N ALA A 32 2.64 9.62 4.47
CA ALA A 32 3.61 10.70 4.31
C ALA A 32 4.61 10.33 3.20
N PRO A 33 4.66 11.06 2.07
CA PRO A 33 5.61 10.78 1.00
C PRO A 33 7.08 10.97 1.39
N SER A 34 7.36 11.74 2.44
CA SER A 34 8.73 12.09 2.86
C SER A 34 9.42 11.02 3.70
N ILE A 35 8.70 10.03 4.23
CA ILE A 35 9.31 8.99 5.08
C ILE A 35 9.99 7.93 4.22
N THR A 36 11.16 7.48 4.67
CA THR A 36 11.96 6.44 4.01
C THR A 36 12.07 5.16 4.85
N SER A 37 11.60 5.19 6.10
CA SER A 37 11.51 4.04 6.97
C SER A 37 10.34 4.13 7.94
N ILE A 38 9.91 2.98 8.46
CA ILE A 38 8.94 2.86 9.56
C ILE A 38 9.45 1.84 10.58
N ASN A 39 9.02 1.98 11.83
CA ASN A 39 9.19 0.93 12.82
C ASN A 39 8.04 -0.07 12.68
N VAL A 40 8.35 -1.37 12.63
CA VAL A 40 7.36 -2.44 12.63
C VAL A 40 7.38 -3.15 13.99
N SER A 41 6.20 -3.44 14.55
CA SER A 41 6.09 -4.07 15.87
C SER A 41 6.85 -5.40 15.91
N GLY A 42 7.67 -5.61 16.95
CA GLY A 42 8.50 -6.80 17.09
C GLY A 42 9.74 -6.83 16.18
N GLY A 43 10.01 -5.76 15.42
CA GLY A 43 11.19 -5.62 14.56
C GLY A 43 11.88 -4.27 14.70
N GLY A 44 12.86 -4.03 13.82
CA GLY A 44 13.57 -2.76 13.71
C GLY A 44 13.00 -1.83 12.64
N ALA A 45 13.68 -0.72 12.41
CA ALA A 45 13.35 0.19 11.32
C ALA A 45 13.43 -0.54 9.96
N THR A 46 12.34 -0.49 9.20
CA THR A 46 12.18 -1.12 7.89
C THR A 46 12.07 -0.05 6.82
N ALA A 47 12.82 -0.18 5.73
CA ALA A 47 12.78 0.76 4.62
C ALA A 47 11.42 0.75 3.90
N VAL A 48 10.95 1.91 3.48
CA VAL A 48 9.72 2.08 2.70
C VAL A 48 9.95 3.04 1.53
N SER A 49 9.14 2.89 0.49
CA SER A 49 9.28 3.58 -0.80
C SER A 49 8.29 4.73 -0.96
N ASN A 50 7.81 5.35 0.13
CA ASN A 50 6.70 6.29 0.08
C ASN A 50 6.92 7.47 -0.88
N ALA A 51 8.17 7.91 -1.06
CA ALA A 51 8.53 8.99 -1.98
C ALA A 51 8.18 8.68 -3.44
N ASN A 52 8.02 7.42 -3.81
CA ASN A 52 7.68 6.97 -5.16
C ASN A 52 6.17 7.04 -5.46
N TRP A 53 5.35 7.47 -4.49
CA TRP A 53 3.90 7.46 -4.58
C TRP A 53 3.30 8.84 -4.32
N SER A 54 2.15 9.08 -4.95
CA SER A 54 1.34 10.29 -4.77
C SER A 54 -0.03 9.89 -4.24
N VAL A 55 -0.52 10.65 -3.25
CA VAL A 55 -1.90 10.51 -2.78
C VAL A 55 -2.84 11.11 -3.82
N THR A 56 -3.81 10.33 -4.28
CA THR A 56 -4.82 10.77 -5.27
C THR A 56 -6.16 11.07 -4.63
N ASN A 57 -6.49 10.40 -3.52
CA ASN A 57 -7.74 10.62 -2.81
C ASN A 57 -7.62 10.27 -1.32
N ILE A 58 -8.40 10.95 -0.48
CA ILE A 58 -8.57 10.62 0.94
C ILE A 58 -10.06 10.71 1.27
N VAL A 59 -10.62 9.65 1.84
CA VAL A 59 -12.02 9.61 2.28
C VAL A 59 -12.07 9.42 3.79
N GLY A 60 -12.58 10.44 4.50
CA GLY A 60 -12.84 10.40 5.95
C GLY A 60 -11.63 10.09 6.82
N ASN A 61 -10.40 10.25 6.30
CA ASN A 61 -9.15 9.79 6.91
C ASN A 61 -9.15 8.29 7.27
N ILE A 62 -10.01 7.49 6.66
CA ILE A 62 -10.08 6.03 6.84
C ILE A 62 -9.72 5.29 5.55
N GLN A 63 -9.69 5.98 4.41
CA GLN A 63 -9.30 5.42 3.13
C GLN A 63 -8.36 6.39 2.42
N ILE A 64 -7.27 5.86 1.87
CA ILE A 64 -6.27 6.60 1.10
C ILE A 64 -6.03 5.87 -0.21
N SER A 65 -6.22 6.56 -1.33
CA SER A 65 -5.82 6.08 -2.65
C SER A 65 -4.47 6.66 -3.04
N LEU A 66 -3.59 5.80 -3.54
CA LEU A 66 -2.25 6.15 -3.99
C LEU A 66 -2.07 5.73 -5.45
N ILE A 67 -1.28 6.51 -6.19
CA ILE A 67 -0.75 6.13 -7.50
C ILE A 67 0.77 6.24 -7.49
N MET A 68 1.43 5.30 -8.17
CA MET A 68 2.87 5.35 -8.38
C MET A 68 3.23 6.56 -9.28
N LYS A 69 4.28 7.29 -8.92
CA LYS A 69 4.75 8.44 -9.70
C LYS A 69 5.32 8.01 -11.05
N THR A 70 5.23 8.89 -12.04
CA THR A 70 5.82 8.68 -13.36
C THR A 70 7.31 8.32 -13.27
N GLY A 71 7.73 7.34 -14.06
CA GLY A 71 9.11 6.85 -14.10
C GLY A 71 9.48 5.89 -12.97
N GLN A 72 8.61 5.69 -11.98
CA GLN A 72 8.76 4.65 -10.95
C GLN A 72 8.07 3.37 -11.42
N PHE A 73 8.64 2.22 -11.06
CA PHE A 73 8.10 0.89 -11.36
C PHE A 73 8.47 -0.09 -10.25
N ILE A 74 7.76 -1.22 -10.16
CA ILE A 74 8.18 -2.38 -9.39
C ILE A 74 8.95 -3.30 -10.33
N GLY A 75 10.21 -3.60 -10.02
CA GLY A 75 11.04 -4.48 -10.83
C GLY A 75 10.52 -5.92 -10.86
N ALA A 76 11.01 -6.70 -11.83
CA ALA A 76 10.74 -8.13 -11.91
C ALA A 76 11.10 -8.84 -10.59
N ASN A 77 10.20 -9.69 -10.09
CA ASN A 77 10.32 -10.44 -8.84
C ASN A 77 10.64 -9.57 -7.61
N SER A 78 10.33 -8.27 -7.68
CA SER A 78 10.70 -7.31 -6.63
C SER A 78 9.51 -6.98 -5.73
N THR A 79 9.83 -6.44 -4.55
CA THR A 79 8.85 -5.95 -3.59
C THR A 79 8.94 -4.43 -3.45
N ASN A 80 7.79 -3.76 -3.41
CA ASN A 80 7.68 -2.35 -3.02
C ASN A 80 6.97 -2.26 -1.66
N SER A 81 7.62 -1.67 -0.68
CA SER A 81 7.13 -1.60 0.71
C SER A 81 6.64 -0.20 1.04
N LEU A 82 5.41 -0.09 1.53
CA LEU A 82 4.75 1.17 1.85
C LEU A 82 4.48 1.31 3.35
N GLY A 83 4.80 2.49 3.86
CA GLY A 83 4.61 2.89 5.24
C GLY A 83 3.35 3.73 5.41
N PHE A 84 2.49 3.30 6.32
CA PHE A 84 1.30 4.02 6.74
C PHE A 84 1.33 4.19 8.26
N SER A 85 0.84 5.33 8.74
CA SER A 85 0.47 5.48 10.15
C SER A 85 -1.00 5.11 10.29
N ILE A 86 -1.29 4.25 11.27
CA ILE A 86 -2.65 3.92 11.67
C ILE A 86 -2.83 4.33 13.13
N THR A 87 -3.84 5.14 13.42
CA THR A 87 -4.12 5.62 14.78
C THR A 87 -5.52 5.20 15.17
N ARG A 88 -5.67 4.55 16.31
CA ARG A 88 -6.98 4.18 16.85
C ARG A 88 -7.69 5.43 17.36
N THR A 89 -8.92 5.68 16.90
CA THR A 89 -9.74 6.85 17.29
C THR A 89 -10.84 6.52 18.28
N SER A 90 -11.24 5.25 18.40
CA SER A 90 -12.20 4.79 19.42
C SER A 90 -11.84 3.41 19.96
N ALA A 91 -12.04 3.21 21.27
CA ALA A 91 -11.75 1.94 21.93
C ALA A 91 -13.01 1.14 22.25
N SER A 92 -13.40 0.21 21.38
CA SER A 92 -14.28 -0.91 21.75
C SER A 92 -13.40 -2.05 22.27
N SER A 93 -13.74 -2.69 23.40
CA SER A 93 -12.98 -3.87 23.84
C SER A 93 -13.02 -4.96 22.75
N GLY A 94 -11.89 -5.64 22.50
CA GLY A 94 -11.79 -6.70 21.49
C GLY A 94 -11.60 -6.28 20.03
N SER A 95 -11.41 -4.98 19.70
CA SER A 95 -11.14 -4.57 18.31
C SER A 95 -9.73 -4.95 17.85
N THR A 96 -9.65 -5.70 16.75
CA THR A 96 -8.41 -6.01 16.00
C THR A 96 -8.23 -5.01 14.85
N ALA A 97 -7.03 -4.43 14.67
CA ALA A 97 -6.74 -3.51 13.56
C ALA A 97 -6.53 -4.30 12.24
N ASN A 98 -7.53 -4.26 11.35
CA ASN A 98 -7.48 -4.92 10.04
C ASN A 98 -7.40 -3.88 8.92
N ILE A 99 -6.24 -3.69 8.28
CA ILE A 99 -6.15 -2.84 7.09
C ILE A 99 -6.60 -3.68 5.87
N ASN A 100 -7.42 -3.12 4.98
CA ASN A 100 -7.77 -3.73 3.70
C ASN A 100 -7.07 -2.96 2.57
N VAL A 101 -6.53 -3.66 1.59
CA VAL A 101 -5.86 -3.06 0.43
C VAL A 101 -6.50 -3.59 -0.84
N ASN A 102 -7.03 -2.68 -1.66
CA ASN A 102 -7.53 -2.98 -3.00
C ASN A 102 -6.53 -2.44 -4.03
N VAL A 103 -6.19 -3.25 -5.02
CA VAL A 103 -5.34 -2.85 -6.15
C VAL A 103 -6.22 -2.75 -7.39
N THR A 104 -6.12 -1.65 -8.14
CA THR A 104 -7.02 -1.37 -9.27
C THR A 104 -6.37 -1.73 -10.62
N ASN A 105 -7.22 -2.11 -11.58
CA ASN A 105 -6.90 -2.45 -12.97
C ASN A 105 -6.33 -1.22 -13.76
N ASP A 106 -5.23 -1.41 -14.48
CA ASP A 106 -4.70 -0.59 -15.58
C ASP A 106 -5.62 -0.65 -16.82
N ALA A 107 -6.35 0.44 -17.05
CA ALA A 107 -7.29 0.59 -18.17
C ALA A 107 -6.63 0.59 -19.57
N THR A 108 -5.30 0.70 -19.66
CA THR A 108 -4.58 0.70 -20.95
C THR A 108 -4.19 -0.69 -21.45
N ASN A 109 -4.56 -1.75 -20.71
CA ASN A 109 -4.26 -3.15 -21.06
C ASN A 109 -2.75 -3.45 -21.21
N GLY A 110 -1.86 -2.65 -20.62
CA GLY A 110 -0.43 -2.95 -20.59
C GLY A 110 -0.08 -4.11 -19.63
N TYR A 111 -0.90 -4.28 -18.58
CA TYR A 111 -0.64 -5.22 -17.48
C TYR A 111 -1.76 -6.27 -17.27
N ASP A 112 -3.03 -5.92 -17.52
CA ASP A 112 -4.22 -6.68 -17.07
C ASP A 112 -4.80 -7.74 -18.01
N SER A 113 -4.22 -7.98 -19.18
CA SER A 113 -4.74 -9.04 -20.07
C SER A 113 -4.45 -10.46 -19.57
N ASN A 114 -3.83 -10.61 -18.39
CA ASN A 114 -3.50 -11.90 -17.80
C ASN A 114 -3.95 -11.97 -16.33
N LEU A 115 -4.95 -12.80 -16.05
CA LEU A 115 -5.50 -13.07 -14.71
C LEU A 115 -4.47 -13.66 -13.71
N THR A 116 -3.23 -13.89 -14.14
CA THR A 116 -2.09 -14.31 -13.29
C THR A 116 -1.16 -13.17 -12.84
N ASN A 117 -1.33 -11.93 -13.34
CA ASN A 117 -0.56 -10.74 -12.94
C ASN A 117 -1.09 -10.08 -11.65
N ASN A 118 -1.51 -10.86 -10.66
CA ASN A 118 -2.11 -10.30 -9.44
C ASN A 118 -1.03 -9.74 -8.49
N VAL A 119 -1.09 -8.44 -8.23
CA VAL A 119 -0.36 -7.79 -7.13
C VAL A 119 -1.07 -8.16 -5.82
N TYR A 120 -0.39 -8.93 -4.98
CA TYR A 120 -0.90 -9.32 -3.66
C TYR A 120 -0.45 -8.31 -2.60
N ALA A 121 -1.37 -7.94 -1.71
CA ALA A 121 -1.08 -7.10 -0.55
C ALA A 121 -1.18 -7.91 0.75
N ARG A 122 -0.08 -7.97 1.52
CA ARG A 122 -0.07 -8.55 2.87
C ARG A 122 -0.08 -7.44 3.91
N ILE A 123 -1.05 -7.49 4.82
CA ILE A 123 -1.11 -6.59 5.98
C ILE A 123 -0.41 -7.24 7.17
N ILE A 124 0.52 -6.51 7.79
CA ILE A 124 1.11 -6.85 9.08
C ILE A 124 0.55 -5.87 10.11
N SER A 125 -0.34 -6.37 10.97
CA SER A 125 -0.93 -5.64 12.10
C SER A 125 -0.06 -5.75 13.34
N GLY A 126 0.16 -4.64 14.04
CA GLY A 126 0.63 -4.63 15.43
C GLY A 126 -0.56 -4.31 16.36
N LEU A 127 -0.59 -4.95 17.53
CA LEU A 127 -1.52 -4.61 18.62
C LEU A 127 -1.22 -3.22 19.20
#